data_AF-A0A822HG74-F1
#
_entry.id   AF-A0A822HG74-F1
#
_cell.length_a   1.000
_cell.length_b   1.000
_cell.length_c   1.000
_cell.angle_alpha   90.00
_cell.angle_beta   90.00
_cell.angle_gamma   90.00
#
_symmetry.space_group_name_H-M   'P 1'
#
loop_
_entity.id
_entity.type
_entity.pdbx_description
1 polymer ?
#
loop_
_entity_poly.entity_id
_entity_poly.type
_entity_poly.pdbx_seq_one_letter_code
_entity_poly.pdbx_strand_id
1 'polypeptide(L)'
;MAEITEVQALNIIPTFLEGHPKQWFNENNTTFESWSLFKTRFLHTYSSPSSKQIASNRLRTRQQRHDEAVIEYYTDVMKLCKLVDPSMTDASKLDHLYHGLKSSLMKEVLREAPLTPSAFLEQARQEENLDCLVTTAAQQATDNNTQATI
;
A
#
# COMPACT_ATOMS: atom_id res chain seq x y z
N MET A 1 -20.79 13.34 -6.45
CA MET A 1 -19.44 13.94 -6.30
C MET A 1 -18.99 14.38 -7.67
N ALA A 2 -18.53 15.62 -7.86
CA ALA A 2 -18.12 16.10 -9.17
C ALA A 2 -16.76 15.48 -9.55
N GLU A 3 -16.71 14.76 -10.66
CA GLU A 3 -15.45 14.26 -11.23
C GLU A 3 -14.71 15.43 -11.89
N ILE A 4 -13.47 15.68 -11.47
CA ILE A 4 -12.60 16.69 -12.08
C ILE A 4 -12.17 16.17 -13.46
N THR A 5 -12.40 16.95 -14.51
CA THR A 5 -12.00 16.58 -15.87
C THR A 5 -10.48 16.76 -16.06
N GLU A 6 -9.88 16.07 -17.03
CA GLU A 6 -8.42 16.19 -17.28
C GLU A 6 -7.99 17.63 -17.62
N VAL A 7 -8.85 18.39 -18.32
CA VAL A 7 -8.63 19.80 -18.64
C VAL A 7 -8.67 20.65 -17.38
N GLN A 8 -9.62 20.39 -16.47
CA GLN A 8 -9.68 21.08 -15.18
C GLN A 8 -8.44 20.78 -14.34
N ALA A 9 -7.95 19.53 -14.33
CA ALA A 9 -6.73 19.17 -13.62
C ALA A 9 -5.50 19.94 -14.14
N LEU A 10 -5.35 20.08 -15.46
CA LEU A 10 -4.26 20.86 -16.07
C LEU A 10 -4.32 22.36 -15.75
N ASN A 11 -5.52 22.92 -15.61
CA ASN A 11 -5.69 24.33 -15.24
C ASN A 11 -5.38 24.59 -13.77
N ILE A 12 -5.64 23.60 -12.90
CA ILE A 12 -5.47 23.76 -11.46
C ILE A 12 -4.04 23.44 -11.03
N ILE A 13 -3.36 22.47 -11.65
CA ILE A 13 -2.04 22.00 -11.19
C ILE A 13 -0.97 23.09 -10.97
N PRO A 14 -0.88 24.19 -11.74
CA PRO A 14 0.16 25.21 -11.55
C PRO A 14 0.05 25.97 -10.21
N THR A 15 -1.11 25.92 -9.56
CA THR A 15 -1.31 26.52 -8.22
C THR A 15 -0.67 25.67 -7.11
N PHE A 16 -0.44 24.38 -7.37
CA PHE A 16 0.19 23.43 -6.44
C PHE A 16 1.69 23.23 -6.73
N LEU A 17 2.21 23.81 -7.81
CA LEU A 17 3.63 23.75 -8.16
C LEU A 17 4.33 25.03 -7.69
N GLU A 18 5.53 24.86 -7.13
CA GLU A 18 6.40 25.96 -6.71
C GLU A 18 7.82 25.75 -7.24
N GLY A 19 8.60 26.83 -7.32
CA GLY A 19 9.99 26.78 -7.78
C GLY A 19 10.16 26.19 -9.19
N HIS A 20 11.20 25.36 -9.35
CA HIS A 20 11.58 24.78 -10.64
C HIS A 20 10.49 23.91 -11.30
N PRO A 21 9.74 23.05 -10.58
CA PRO A 21 8.54 22.37 -11.11
C PRO A 21 7.52 23.29 -11.79
N LYS A 22 7.24 24.46 -11.20
CA LYS A 22 6.29 25.44 -11.76
C LYS A 22 6.83 26.07 -13.04
N GLN A 23 8.09 26.48 -13.03
CA GLN A 23 8.75 27.05 -14.20
C GLN A 23 8.75 26.06 -15.37
N TRP A 24 9.18 24.82 -15.10
CA TRP A 24 9.14 23.73 -16.09
C TRP A 24 7.74 23.49 -16.64
N PHE A 25 6.71 23.49 -15.79
CA PHE A 25 5.33 23.35 -16.28
C PHE A 25 4.96 24.47 -17.23
N ASN A 26 5.23 25.73 -16.87
CA ASN A 26 4.89 26.88 -17.70
C ASN A 26 5.60 26.87 -19.06
N GLU A 27 6.86 26.42 -19.10
CA GLU A 27 7.64 26.27 -20.34
C GLU A 27 7.08 25.17 -21.26
N ASN A 28 6.40 24.18 -20.69
CA ASN A 28 5.88 23.02 -21.43
C ASN A 28 4.34 22.99 -21.53
N ASN A 29 3.63 24.00 -21.01
CA ASN A 29 2.19 23.94 -20.81
C ASN A 29 1.39 23.78 -22.11
N THR A 30 1.89 24.33 -23.22
CA THR A 30 1.31 24.23 -24.56
C THR A 30 1.42 22.83 -25.17
N THR A 31 2.26 21.96 -24.57
CA THR A 31 2.50 20.59 -25.05
C THR A 31 1.70 19.52 -24.31
N PHE A 32 1.02 19.87 -23.21
CA PHE A 32 0.25 18.90 -22.42
C PHE A 32 -1.19 18.81 -22.94
N GLU A 33 -1.44 17.85 -23.83
CA GLU A 33 -2.78 17.57 -24.38
C GLU A 33 -3.70 16.81 -23.40
N SER A 34 -3.13 16.18 -22.37
CA SER A 34 -3.87 15.41 -21.37
C SER A 34 -3.19 15.44 -20.00
N TRP A 35 -3.98 15.25 -18.95
CA TRP A 35 -3.47 15.10 -17.58
C TRP A 35 -2.52 13.89 -17.46
N SER A 36 -2.82 12.83 -18.20
CA SER A 36 -2.02 11.61 -18.25
C SER A 36 -0.64 11.85 -18.86
N LEU A 37 -0.54 12.64 -19.94
CA LEU A 37 0.75 13.05 -20.52
C LEU A 37 1.56 13.94 -19.58
N PHE A 38 0.92 14.91 -18.93
CA PHE A 38 1.56 15.74 -17.91
C PHE A 38 2.16 14.88 -16.78
N LYS A 39 1.36 13.99 -16.17
CA LYS A 39 1.85 13.10 -15.09
C LYS A 39 3.06 12.29 -15.53
N THR A 40 3.03 11.76 -16.75
CA THR A 40 4.11 10.92 -17.29
C THR A 40 5.41 11.71 -17.42
N ARG A 41 5.34 12.90 -18.03
CA ARG A 41 6.51 13.78 -18.19
C ARG A 41 7.00 14.35 -16.86
N PHE A 42 6.08 14.76 -15.99
CA PHE A 42 6.40 15.28 -14.68
C PHE A 42 7.12 14.23 -13.83
N LEU A 43 6.59 12.99 -13.81
CA LEU A 43 7.26 11.89 -13.13
C LEU A 43 8.60 11.55 -13.79
N HIS A 44 8.72 11.57 -15.11
CA HIS A 44 10.03 11.34 -15.76
C HIS A 44 11.07 12.42 -15.38
N THR A 45 10.66 13.69 -15.35
CA THR A 45 11.57 14.80 -15.05
C THR A 45 11.94 14.91 -13.58
N TYR A 46 10.99 14.62 -12.67
CA TYR A 46 11.17 14.84 -11.24
C TYR A 46 11.24 13.57 -10.38
N SER A 47 10.98 12.38 -10.95
CA SER A 47 11.24 11.12 -10.25
C SER A 47 12.68 10.71 -10.51
N SER A 48 13.48 10.66 -9.44
CA SER A 48 14.84 10.13 -9.54
C SER A 48 14.83 8.63 -9.84
N PRO A 49 15.79 8.09 -10.62
CA PRO A 49 16.01 6.64 -10.72
C PRO A 49 16.20 5.98 -9.34
N SER A 50 16.78 6.73 -8.38
CA SER A 50 16.87 6.31 -6.98
C SER A 50 15.50 6.10 -6.34
N SER A 51 14.43 6.78 -6.75
CA SER A 51 13.08 6.58 -6.20
C SER A 51 12.59 5.16 -6.46
N LYS A 52 12.83 4.61 -7.66
CA LYS A 52 12.47 3.22 -7.99
C LYS A 52 13.32 2.23 -7.19
N GLN A 53 14.61 2.51 -7.03
CA GLN A 53 15.53 1.66 -6.27
C GLN A 53 15.23 1.69 -4.76
N ILE A 54 14.87 2.85 -4.21
CA ILE A 54 14.40 3.02 -2.83
C ILE A 54 13.09 2.26 -2.64
N ALA A 55 12.15 2.37 -3.57
CA ALA A 55 10.90 1.60 -3.54
C ALA A 55 11.16 0.09 -3.57
N SER A 56 12.09 -0.36 -4.40
CA SER A 56 12.50 -1.77 -4.49
C SER A 56 13.15 -2.26 -3.19
N ASN A 57 14.05 -1.47 -2.61
CA ASN A 57 14.67 -1.78 -1.32
C ASN A 57 13.63 -1.83 -0.19
N ARG A 58 12.68 -0.87 -0.17
CA ARG A 58 11.59 -0.85 0.80
C ARG A 58 10.67 -2.05 0.62
N LEU A 59 10.31 -2.40 -0.61
CA LEU A 59 9.49 -3.58 -0.91
C LEU A 59 10.16 -4.87 -0.42
N ARG A 60 11.48 -5.03 -0.65
CA ARG A 60 12.25 -6.20 -0.19
C ARG A 60 12.33 -6.31 1.33
N THR A 61 12.36 -5.19 2.05
CA THR A 61 12.54 -5.14 3.50
C THR A 61 11.22 -4.95 4.26
N ARG A 62 10.09 -4.91 3.55
CA ARG A 62 8.79 -4.64 4.16
C ARG A 62 8.32 -5.83 4.98
N GLN A 63 8.07 -5.59 6.26
CA GLN A 63 7.46 -6.55 7.18
C GLN A 63 6.25 -5.91 7.86
N GLN A 64 5.15 -6.64 8.03
CA GLN A 64 4.00 -6.22 8.81
C GLN A 64 4.44 -5.96 10.25
N ARG A 65 4.16 -4.75 10.76
CA ARG A 65 4.47 -4.43 12.17
C ARG A 65 3.54 -5.18 13.10
N HIS A 66 3.94 -5.35 14.36
CA HIS A 66 3.13 -6.06 15.35
C HIS A 66 1.75 -5.41 15.58
N ASP A 67 1.71 -4.07 15.56
CA ASP A 67 0.54 -3.23 15.76
C ASP A 67 -0.17 -2.84 14.45
N GLU A 68 0.34 -3.29 13.31
CA GLU A 68 -0.19 -2.92 12.00
C GLU A 68 -1.25 -3.91 11.52
N ALA A 69 -2.43 -3.37 11.18
CA ALA A 69 -3.51 -4.16 10.60
C ALA A 69 -3.11 -4.70 9.21
N VAL A 70 -3.59 -5.88 8.87
CA VAL A 70 -3.18 -6.56 7.63
C VAL A 70 -3.57 -5.76 6.38
N ILE A 71 -4.66 -5.00 6.44
CA ILE A 71 -5.11 -4.13 5.35
C ILE A 71 -4.12 -2.98 5.07
N GLU A 72 -3.50 -2.44 6.11
CA GLU A 72 -2.51 -1.36 5.99
C GLU A 72 -1.22 -1.89 5.37
N TYR A 73 -0.74 -3.04 5.88
CA TYR A 73 0.38 -3.77 5.30
C TYR A 73 0.16 -4.09 3.82
N TYR A 74 -0.96 -4.73 3.50
CA TYR A 74 -1.34 -5.08 2.14
C TYR A 74 -1.34 -3.85 1.21
N THR A 75 -1.99 -2.78 1.64
CA THR A 75 -2.11 -1.55 0.83
C THR A 75 -0.75 -0.93 0.54
N ASP A 76 0.16 -0.92 1.52
CA ASP A 76 1.52 -0.40 1.34
C ASP A 76 2.33 -1.29 0.38
N VAL A 77 2.27 -2.61 0.53
CA VAL A 77 2.94 -3.56 -0.38
C VAL A 77 2.41 -3.39 -1.81
N MET A 78 1.10 -3.31 -2.02
CA MET A 78 0.54 -3.10 -3.37
C MET A 78 0.97 -1.77 -4.00
N LYS A 79 1.07 -0.70 -3.21
CA LYS A 79 1.60 0.59 -3.69
C LYS A 79 3.07 0.47 -4.10
N LEU A 80 3.88 -0.21 -3.29
CA LEU A 80 5.30 -0.43 -3.59
C LEU A 80 5.49 -1.32 -4.82
N CYS A 81 4.72 -2.40 -4.95
CA CYS A 81 4.70 -3.24 -6.15
C CYS A 81 4.42 -2.40 -7.40
N LYS A 82 3.36 -1.58 -7.39
CA LYS A 82 3.01 -0.70 -8.51
C LYS A 82 4.11 0.32 -8.84
N LEU A 83 4.85 0.81 -7.84
CA LEU A 83 5.93 1.77 -8.02
C LEU A 83 7.20 1.12 -8.59
N VAL A 84 7.48 -0.12 -8.21
CA VAL A 84 8.63 -0.89 -8.70
C VAL A 84 8.36 -1.46 -10.09
N ASP A 85 7.19 -2.06 -10.29
CA ASP A 85 6.77 -2.65 -11.55
C ASP A 85 5.23 -2.62 -11.66
N PRO A 86 4.67 -1.70 -12.46
CA PRO A 86 3.23 -1.64 -12.70
C PRO A 86 2.63 -2.93 -13.28
N SER A 87 3.45 -3.76 -13.93
CA SER A 87 3.08 -5.04 -14.55
C SER A 87 3.45 -6.26 -13.69
N MET A 88 3.79 -6.06 -12.42
CA MET A 88 4.18 -7.14 -11.52
C MET A 88 3.11 -8.23 -11.46
N THR A 89 3.53 -9.48 -11.62
CA THR A 89 2.64 -10.64 -11.61
C THR A 89 2.07 -10.86 -10.21
N ASP A 90 0.89 -11.49 -10.15
CA ASP A 90 0.25 -11.80 -8.87
C ASP A 90 1.10 -12.76 -8.02
N ALA A 91 1.81 -13.70 -8.64
CA ALA A 91 2.79 -14.54 -7.96
C ALA A 91 3.90 -13.72 -7.27
N SER A 92 4.49 -12.75 -7.98
CA SER A 92 5.55 -11.91 -7.39
C SER A 92 5.03 -11.01 -6.27
N LYS A 93 3.80 -10.48 -6.42
CA LYS A 93 3.13 -9.73 -5.35
C LYS A 93 2.89 -10.60 -4.11
N LEU A 94 2.46 -11.84 -4.32
CA LEU A 94 2.25 -12.81 -3.25
C LEU A 94 3.56 -13.14 -2.54
N ASP A 95 4.66 -13.36 -3.25
CA ASP A 95 5.98 -13.58 -2.65
C ASP A 95 6.36 -12.44 -1.69
N HIS A 96 6.14 -11.19 -2.10
CA HIS A 96 6.36 -10.03 -1.24
C HIS A 96 5.41 -10.00 -0.04
N LEU A 97 4.13 -10.31 -0.24
CA LEU A 97 3.13 -10.36 0.83
C LEU A 97 3.46 -11.43 1.87
N TYR A 98 3.81 -12.66 1.44
CA TYR A 98 4.20 -13.75 2.33
C TYR A 98 5.50 -13.46 3.07
N HIS A 99 6.49 -12.86 2.41
CA HIS A 99 7.79 -12.58 3.02
C HIS A 99 7.69 -11.67 4.24
N GLY A 100 6.79 -10.68 4.21
CA GLY A 100 6.63 -9.73 5.30
C GLY A 100 5.46 -10.01 6.24
N LEU A 101 4.66 -11.06 6.01
CA LEU A 101 3.47 -11.35 6.82
C LEU A 101 3.88 -11.72 8.25
N LYS A 102 3.11 -11.25 9.25
CA LYS A 102 3.36 -11.63 10.64
C LYS A 102 3.19 -13.14 10.85
N SER A 103 4.06 -13.72 11.66
CA SER A 103 4.10 -15.17 11.89
C SER A 103 2.81 -15.74 12.49
N SER A 104 2.02 -14.93 13.20
CA SER A 104 0.73 -15.37 13.76
C SER A 104 -0.28 -15.72 12.67
N LEU A 105 -0.31 -14.96 11.56
CA LEU A 105 -1.21 -15.23 10.43
C LEU A 105 -0.62 -16.19 9.41
N MET A 106 0.71 -16.28 9.34
CA MET A 106 1.39 -16.97 8.23
C MET A 106 0.99 -18.44 8.09
N LYS A 107 0.78 -19.16 9.19
CA LYS A 107 0.39 -20.58 9.14
C LYS A 107 -0.97 -20.79 8.48
N GLU A 108 -1.95 -19.98 8.88
CA GLU A 108 -3.33 -20.09 8.43
C GLU A 108 -3.45 -19.63 6.97
N VAL A 109 -2.80 -18.53 6.60
CA VAL A 109 -2.79 -18.04 5.21
C VAL A 109 -2.09 -19.01 4.27
N LEU A 110 -1.00 -19.67 4.69
CA LEU A 110 -0.34 -20.71 3.89
C LEU A 110 -1.19 -21.97 3.71
N ARG A 111 -2.05 -22.33 4.67
CA ARG A 111 -2.97 -23.46 4.54
C ARG A 111 -3.97 -23.23 3.41
N GLU A 112 -4.53 -22.03 3.31
CA GLU A 112 -5.50 -21.67 2.28
C GLU A 112 -4.86 -21.45 0.90
N ALA A 113 -3.53 -21.23 0.86
CA ALA A 113 -2.72 -21.09 -0.35
C ALA A 113 -3.34 -20.15 -1.43
N PRO A 114 -3.64 -18.87 -1.08
CA PRO A 114 -4.27 -17.95 -2.01
C PRO A 114 -3.40 -17.70 -3.26
N LEU A 115 -4.05 -17.72 -4.42
CA LEU A 115 -3.42 -17.53 -5.75
C LEU A 115 -3.48 -16.09 -6.24
N THR A 116 -4.18 -15.20 -5.54
CA THR A 116 -4.27 -13.78 -5.88
C THR A 116 -4.05 -12.91 -4.65
N PRO A 117 -3.53 -11.68 -4.80
CA PRO A 117 -3.38 -10.74 -3.69
C PRO A 117 -4.70 -10.42 -2.99
N SER A 118 -5.83 -10.40 -3.72
CA SER A 118 -7.14 -10.14 -3.11
C SER A 118 -7.57 -11.30 -2.21
N ALA A 119 -7.41 -12.55 -2.66
CA ALA A 119 -7.70 -13.73 -1.84
C ALA A 119 -6.79 -13.80 -0.62
N PHE A 120 -5.51 -13.41 -0.76
CA PHE A 120 -4.59 -13.27 0.37
C PHE A 120 -5.13 -12.30 1.43
N LEU A 121 -5.59 -11.11 1.02
CA LEU A 121 -6.11 -10.11 1.94
C LEU A 121 -7.36 -10.59 2.66
N GLU A 122 -8.28 -11.24 1.95
CA GLU A 122 -9.51 -11.78 2.54
C GLU A 122 -9.19 -12.80 3.64
N GLN A 123 -8.33 -13.77 3.34
CA GLN A 123 -7.93 -14.80 4.30
C GLN A 123 -7.17 -14.21 5.48
N ALA A 124 -6.14 -13.39 5.23
CA ALA A 124 -5.34 -12.83 6.30
C ALA A 124 -6.15 -11.90 7.22
N ARG A 125 -7.19 -11.22 6.68
CA ARG A 125 -8.12 -10.41 7.46
C ARG A 125 -9.06 -11.26 8.31
N GLN A 126 -9.55 -12.38 7.77
CA GLN A 126 -10.38 -13.31 8.54
C GLN A 126 -9.61 -13.82 9.75
N GLU A 127 -8.37 -14.24 9.56
CA GLU A 127 -7.51 -14.73 10.63
C GLU A 127 -7.14 -13.65 11.65
N GLU A 128 -6.85 -12.43 11.20
CA GLU A 128 -6.60 -11.29 12.11
C GLU A 128 -7.80 -10.98 13.01
N ASN A 129 -9.03 -11.11 12.49
CA ASN A 129 -10.24 -10.95 13.30
C ASN A 129 -10.39 -12.07 14.33
N LEU A 130 -10.07 -13.32 13.97
CA LEU A 130 -10.13 -14.46 14.88
C LEU A 130 -9.12 -14.32 16.03
N ASP A 131 -7.88 -13.95 15.72
CA ASP A 131 -6.82 -13.68 16.72
C ASP A 131 -7.26 -12.60 17.73
N CYS A 132 -7.90 -11.53 17.25
CA CYS A 132 -8.42 -10.45 18.10
C CYS A 132 -9.50 -10.95 19.08
N LEU A 133 -10.42 -11.79 18.59
CA LEU A 133 -11.49 -12.37 19.42
C LEU A 133 -10.94 -13.32 20.49
N VAL A 134 -9.98 -14.17 20.12
CA VAL A 134 -9.33 -15.11 21.07
C VAL A 134 -8.58 -14.34 22.16
N THR A 135 -7.83 -13.31 21.78
CA THR A 135 -7.09 -12.46 22.73
C THR A 135 -8.04 -11.75 23.69
N THR A 136 -9.14 -11.20 23.17
CA THR A 136 -10.17 -10.53 23.99
C THR A 136 -10.84 -11.50 24.97
N ALA A 137 -11.17 -12.71 24.52
CA ALA A 137 -11.79 -13.75 25.36
C ALA A 137 -10.82 -14.23 26.47
N ALA A 138 -9.54 -14.38 26.16
CA ALA A 138 -8.50 -14.73 27.13
C ALA A 138 -8.33 -13.65 28.22
N GLN A 139 -8.32 -12.36 27.82
CA GLN A 139 -8.24 -11.23 28.75
C GLN A 139 -9.43 -11.18 29.72
N GLN A 140 -10.66 -11.38 29.21
CA GLN A 140 -11.87 -11.39 30.02
C GLN A 140 -11.90 -12.54 31.04
N ALA A 141 -11.38 -13.72 30.67
CA ALA A 141 -11.28 -14.85 31.59
C ALA A 141 -10.28 -14.59 32.74
N THR A 142 -9.16 -13.91 32.47
CA THR A 142 -8.20 -13.52 33.51
C THR A 142 -8.72 -12.42 34.44
N ASP A 143 -9.44 -11.44 33.90
CA ASP A 143 -9.99 -10.34 34.69
C ASP A 143 -11.10 -10.81 35.65
N ASN A 144 -11.98 -11.71 35.17
CA ASN A 144 -13.05 -12.29 35.98
C ASN A 144 -12.52 -13.15 37.15
N ASN A 145 -11.40 -13.86 36.97
CA ASN A 145 -10.82 -14.70 38.02
C ASN A 145 -10.11 -13.86 39.10
N THR A 146 -9.60 -12.69 38.72
CA THR A 146 -8.89 -11.78 39.65
C THR A 146 -9.88 -11.01 40.54
N GLN A 147 -11.08 -10.70 40.04
CA GLN A 147 -12.15 -10.07 40.84
C GLN A 147 -12.86 -11.03 41.81
N ALA A 148 -12.79 -12.35 41.58
CA ALA A 148 -13.43 -13.36 42.43
C ALA A 148 -12.60 -13.76 43.66
N THR A 149 -11.37 -13.25 43.83
CA THR A 149 -10.44 -13.63 44.91
C THR A 149 -10.30 -12.53 45.99
N ILE A 150 -11.14 -11.51 45.98
CA ILE A 150 -11.19 -10.43 46.98
C ILE A 150 -12.55 -10.46 47.68
#